data_AF-A0A7C7XSK8-F1
#
_entry.id   AF-A0A7C7XSK8-F1
#
_cell.length_a   1.000
_cell.length_b   1.000
_cell.length_c   1.000
_cell.angle_alpha   90.00
_cell.angle_beta   90.00
_cell.angle_gamma   90.00
#
_symmetry.space_group_name_H-M   'P 1'
#
loop_
_entity.id
_entity.type
_entity.pdbx_description
1 polymer ?
#
loop_
_entity_poly.entity_id
_entity_poly.type
_entity_poly.pdbx_seq_one_letter_code
_entity_poly.pdbx_strand_id
1 'polypeptide(L)'
;MLLQLRLQNLATIKELEAEFDSGFSILTGETGAGKSILIDALLLVLGGRGDTGLVRTGEDNTIVEAVFDLSETEGLRTQLEDAGIPVEDELILRCVIPRKGRQRRSINGAAVTVEFLKNLGQQLVNIHGQHENQALLQVGTHIEFLDQHGKLVLLRNIVRTAHAAHQQALAEQRDLNQRMAARHARTEELTIIREELEELNLQEGEDETLQQEASRLSNTERLSLLVGQVPKLLHDDEGAILTQLESARRVLSEAERVDSACTAMREALESALFQLEDVHQEVVSYTSGIE
;
A
#
# COMPACT_ATOMS: atom_id res chain seq x y z
N MET A 1 3.04 -15.46 -46.86
CA MET A 1 2.71 -14.78 -48.15
C MET A 1 1.21 -14.54 -48.24
N LEU A 2 0.70 -13.48 -48.88
CA LEU A 2 -0.76 -13.34 -49.14
C LEU A 2 -1.18 -14.35 -50.21
N LEU A 3 -2.12 -15.23 -49.90
CA LEU A 3 -2.67 -16.25 -50.80
C LEU A 3 -3.97 -15.80 -51.45
N GLN A 4 -4.85 -15.18 -50.67
CA GLN A 4 -6.21 -14.85 -51.11
C GLN A 4 -6.70 -13.57 -50.44
N LEU A 5 -7.46 -12.76 -51.18
CA LEU A 5 -8.20 -11.60 -50.68
C LEU A 5 -9.65 -11.69 -51.14
N ARG A 6 -10.58 -11.75 -50.18
CA ARG A 6 -12.01 -11.79 -50.43
C ARG A 6 -12.70 -10.55 -49.88
N LEU A 7 -13.50 -9.92 -50.72
CA LEU A 7 -14.27 -8.72 -50.41
C LEU A 7 -15.75 -9.00 -50.60
N GLN A 8 -16.56 -8.52 -49.67
CA GLN A 8 -18.02 -8.54 -49.78
C GLN A 8 -18.58 -7.16 -49.44
N ASN A 9 -19.42 -6.62 -50.31
CA ASN A 9 -20.15 -5.37 -50.10
C ASN A 9 -19.26 -4.15 -49.78
N LEU A 10 -18.07 -4.08 -50.36
CA LEU A 10 -17.11 -2.98 -50.14
C LEU A 10 -17.20 -1.93 -51.25
N ALA A 11 -17.59 -0.71 -50.92
CA ALA A 11 -17.78 0.40 -51.86
C ALA A 11 -18.62 0.00 -53.09
N THR A 12 -18.02 -0.04 -54.29
CA THR A 12 -18.68 -0.43 -55.54
C THR A 12 -18.66 -1.93 -55.82
N ILE A 13 -18.02 -2.73 -54.97
CA ILE A 13 -17.86 -4.18 -55.12
C ILE A 13 -18.93 -4.92 -54.32
N LYS A 14 -19.68 -5.81 -54.98
CA LYS A 14 -20.61 -6.73 -54.30
C LYS A 14 -19.88 -7.94 -53.74
N GLU A 15 -19.09 -8.60 -54.58
CA GLU A 15 -18.23 -9.70 -54.20
C GLU A 15 -17.00 -9.68 -55.11
N LEU A 16 -15.82 -9.90 -54.53
CA LEU A 16 -14.57 -10.07 -55.23
C LEU A 16 -13.75 -11.10 -54.49
N GLU A 17 -13.10 -11.97 -55.23
CA GLU A 17 -12.16 -12.96 -54.73
C GLU A 17 -10.94 -12.91 -55.65
N ALA A 18 -9.77 -12.67 -55.06
CA ALA A 18 -8.50 -12.59 -55.75
C ALA A 18 -7.54 -13.58 -55.11
N GLU A 19 -6.99 -14.46 -55.92
CA GLU A 19 -5.91 -15.39 -55.54
C GLU A 19 -4.57 -14.82 -56.01
N PHE A 20 -3.54 -15.02 -55.21
CA PHE A 20 -2.21 -14.48 -55.44
C PHE A 20 -1.18 -15.61 -55.47
N ASP A 21 -0.40 -15.64 -56.55
CA ASP A 21 0.76 -16.53 -56.69
C ASP A 21 2.03 -15.87 -56.16
N SER A 22 3.02 -16.71 -55.87
CA SER A 22 4.30 -16.26 -55.34
C SER A 22 5.09 -15.44 -56.36
N GLY A 23 5.91 -14.52 -55.86
CA GLY A 23 6.73 -13.65 -56.70
C GLY A 23 6.04 -12.34 -57.05
N PHE A 24 5.83 -12.09 -58.35
CA PHE A 24 5.45 -10.76 -58.85
C PHE A 24 4.05 -10.76 -59.47
N SER A 25 3.11 -10.14 -58.75
CA SER A 25 1.73 -9.94 -59.21
C SER A 25 1.53 -8.50 -59.72
N ILE A 26 0.96 -8.35 -60.91
CA ILE A 26 0.63 -7.04 -61.50
C ILE A 26 -0.89 -6.90 -61.60
N LEU A 27 -1.43 -5.89 -60.92
CA LEU A 27 -2.84 -5.50 -61.02
C LEU A 27 -2.99 -4.38 -62.07
N THR A 28 -3.75 -4.65 -63.14
CA THR A 28 -4.07 -3.70 -64.22
C THR A 28 -5.58 -3.45 -64.32
N GLY A 29 -5.98 -2.37 -64.97
CA GLY A 29 -7.39 -2.02 -65.15
C GLY A 29 -7.59 -0.67 -65.84
N GLU A 30 -8.82 -0.37 -66.27
CA GLU A 30 -9.17 0.85 -67.01
C GLU A 30 -9.24 2.09 -66.11
N THR A 31 -9.72 1.95 -64.87
CA THR A 31 -9.80 3.02 -63.89
C THR A 31 -9.01 2.64 -62.62
N GLY A 32 -8.31 3.62 -62.03
CA GLY A 32 -7.52 3.41 -60.80
C GLY A 32 -8.34 3.00 -59.58
N ALA A 33 -9.67 3.10 -59.65
CA ALA A 33 -10.59 2.78 -58.55
C ALA A 33 -10.48 1.32 -58.08
N GLY A 34 -10.39 0.35 -59.00
CA GLY A 34 -10.32 -1.07 -58.62
C GLY A 34 -9.04 -1.42 -57.86
N LYS A 35 -7.90 -0.86 -58.29
CA LYS A 35 -6.60 -1.04 -57.62
C LYS A 35 -6.59 -0.40 -56.23
N SER A 36 -7.10 0.83 -56.13
CA SER A 36 -7.19 1.53 -54.84
C SER A 36 -8.09 0.78 -53.86
N ILE A 37 -9.25 0.25 -54.30
CA ILE A 37 -10.15 -0.52 -53.42
C ILE A 37 -9.47 -1.78 -52.89
N LEU A 38 -8.67 -2.49 -53.69
CA LEU A 38 -7.92 -3.66 -53.23
C LEU A 38 -6.87 -3.30 -52.17
N ILE A 39 -6.15 -2.19 -52.37
CA ILE A 39 -5.16 -1.69 -51.40
C ILE A 39 -5.87 -1.27 -50.10
N ASP A 40 -6.96 -0.50 -50.20
CA ASP A 40 -7.74 -0.05 -49.05
C ASP A 40 -8.32 -1.24 -48.27
N ALA A 41 -8.76 -2.30 -48.96
CA ALA A 41 -9.22 -3.53 -48.33
C ALA A 41 -8.10 -4.24 -47.56
N LEU A 42 -6.91 -4.35 -48.17
CA LEU A 42 -5.75 -4.94 -47.51
C LEU A 42 -5.35 -4.14 -46.26
N LEU A 43 -5.38 -2.81 -46.34
CA LEU A 43 -5.16 -1.95 -45.17
C LEU A 43 -6.19 -2.13 -44.09
N LEU A 44 -7.45 -2.27 -44.48
CA LEU A 44 -8.53 -2.47 -43.56
C LEU A 44 -8.41 -3.78 -42.78
N VAL A 45 -8.05 -4.87 -43.47
CA VAL A 45 -7.88 -6.19 -42.85
C VAL A 45 -6.63 -6.28 -41.97
N LEU A 46 -5.61 -5.46 -42.23
CA LEU A 46 -4.39 -5.35 -41.43
C LEU A 46 -4.52 -4.40 -40.22
N GLY A 47 -5.73 -4.01 -39.84
CA GLY A 47 -5.97 -3.16 -38.66
C GLY A 47 -6.16 -1.68 -38.95
N GLY A 48 -6.30 -1.30 -40.22
CA GLY A 48 -6.77 0.02 -40.64
C GLY A 48 -8.13 0.38 -40.03
N ARG A 49 -8.41 1.68 -39.95
CA ARG A 49 -9.74 2.19 -39.57
C ARG A 49 -10.61 2.26 -40.82
N GLY A 50 -11.73 1.58 -40.82
CA GLY A 50 -12.74 1.70 -41.86
C GLY A 50 -13.90 2.57 -41.41
N ASP A 51 -14.36 3.46 -42.28
CA ASP A 51 -15.60 4.20 -42.09
C ASP A 51 -16.79 3.35 -42.57
N THR A 52 -17.96 3.54 -41.97
CA THR A 52 -19.26 3.08 -42.45
C THR A 52 -19.55 3.48 -43.90
N GLY A 53 -18.95 4.56 -44.40
CA GLY A 53 -19.02 4.96 -45.82
C GLY A 53 -18.44 3.93 -46.80
N LEU A 54 -17.65 2.96 -46.33
CA LEU A 54 -17.16 1.85 -47.13
C LEU A 54 -18.21 0.74 -47.35
N VAL A 55 -19.30 0.72 -46.59
CA VAL A 55 -20.38 -0.25 -46.78
C VAL A 55 -21.15 0.11 -48.06
N ARG A 56 -21.24 -0.84 -48.99
CA ARG A 56 -21.98 -0.69 -50.24
C ARG A 56 -23.42 -0.23 -49.98
N THR A 57 -23.92 0.67 -50.81
CA THR A 57 -25.29 1.18 -50.72
C THR A 57 -26.31 0.04 -50.84
N GLY A 58 -27.21 -0.06 -49.86
CA GLY A 58 -28.23 -1.11 -49.80
C GLY A 58 -27.87 -2.31 -48.94
N GLU A 59 -26.63 -2.40 -48.47
CA GLU A 59 -26.13 -3.51 -47.65
C GLU A 59 -26.03 -3.12 -46.17
N ASP A 60 -26.03 -4.15 -45.30
CA ASP A 60 -25.98 -3.98 -43.83
C ASP A 60 -24.55 -4.02 -43.28
N ASN A 61 -23.62 -4.64 -43.99
CA ASN A 61 -22.21 -4.71 -43.60
C ASN A 61 -21.30 -4.89 -44.83
N THR A 62 -19.99 -4.69 -44.62
CA THR A 62 -18.93 -5.15 -45.53
C THR A 62 -18.02 -6.11 -44.79
N ILE A 63 -17.49 -7.10 -45.52
CA ILE A 63 -16.55 -8.10 -45.02
C ILE A 63 -15.32 -8.07 -45.91
N VAL A 64 -14.15 -8.03 -45.26
CA VAL A 64 -12.86 -8.21 -45.92
C VAL A 64 -12.12 -9.34 -45.22
N GLU A 65 -11.64 -10.29 -46.00
CA GLU A 65 -10.92 -11.46 -45.52
C GLU A 65 -9.64 -11.64 -46.33
N ALA A 66 -8.53 -11.91 -45.66
CA ALA A 66 -7.24 -12.18 -46.29
C ALA A 66 -6.63 -13.44 -45.67
N VAL A 67 -6.13 -14.32 -46.53
CA VAL A 67 -5.48 -15.56 -46.15
C VAL A 67 -3.99 -15.43 -46.41
N PHE A 68 -3.19 -15.70 -45.39
CA PHE A 68 -1.74 -15.68 -45.47
C PHE A 68 -1.15 -17.05 -45.18
N ASP A 69 -0.15 -17.45 -45.97
CA ASP A 69 0.73 -18.58 -45.67
C ASP A 69 1.75 -18.20 -44.59
N LEU A 70 1.79 -18.98 -43.51
CA LEU A 70 2.72 -18.89 -42.37
C LEU A 70 3.77 -20.02 -42.34
N SER A 71 3.89 -20.84 -43.37
CA SER A 71 4.83 -21.96 -43.45
C SER A 71 6.30 -21.54 -43.19
N GLU A 72 6.72 -20.39 -43.73
CA GLU A 72 8.10 -19.89 -43.62
C GLU A 72 8.30 -18.83 -42.51
N THR A 73 7.35 -18.64 -41.60
CA THR A 73 7.37 -17.51 -40.64
C THR A 73 7.24 -17.94 -39.17
N GLU A 74 8.29 -18.60 -38.65
CA GLU A 74 8.32 -19.14 -37.28
C GLU A 74 8.06 -18.09 -36.18
N GLY A 75 8.60 -16.87 -36.32
CA GLY A 75 8.45 -15.82 -35.30
C GLY A 75 7.00 -15.35 -35.08
N LEU A 76 6.17 -15.37 -36.13
CA LEU A 76 4.76 -15.00 -36.06
C LEU A 76 3.91 -16.09 -35.38
N ARG A 77 4.33 -17.36 -35.48
CA ARG A 77 3.63 -18.50 -34.85
C ARG A 77 3.66 -18.38 -33.33
N THR A 78 4.84 -18.14 -32.75
CA THR A 78 4.97 -17.98 -31.29
C THR A 78 4.13 -16.82 -30.76
N GLN A 79 4.10 -15.68 -31.46
CA GLN A 79 3.29 -14.53 -31.06
C GLN A 79 1.77 -14.82 -31.07
N LEU A 80 1.31 -15.66 -31.99
CA LEU A 80 -0.10 -16.09 -32.08
C LEU A 80 -0.45 -17.12 -30.97
N GLU A 81 0.45 -18.06 -30.70
CA GLU A 81 0.30 -19.05 -29.61
C GLU A 81 0.22 -18.37 -28.24
N ASP A 82 1.11 -17.42 -27.97
CA ASP A 82 1.13 -16.63 -26.73
C ASP A 82 -0.17 -15.84 -26.53
N ALA A 83 -0.81 -15.42 -27.63
CA ALA A 83 -2.09 -14.72 -27.64
C ALA A 83 -3.31 -15.67 -27.56
N GLY A 84 -3.09 -16.99 -27.51
CA GLY A 84 -4.14 -18.01 -27.49
C GLY A 84 -4.90 -18.15 -28.81
N ILE A 85 -4.30 -17.74 -29.94
CA ILE A 85 -4.90 -17.84 -31.27
C ILE A 85 -4.45 -19.17 -31.90
N PRO A 86 -5.37 -19.99 -32.45
CA PRO A 86 -5.00 -21.23 -33.11
C PRO A 86 -4.03 -20.98 -34.27
N VAL A 87 -2.88 -21.63 -34.22
CA VAL A 87 -1.86 -21.54 -35.27
C VAL A 87 -1.99 -22.75 -36.19
N GLU A 88 -2.29 -22.47 -37.44
CA GLU A 88 -2.24 -23.42 -38.54
C GLU A 88 -1.19 -22.92 -39.56
N ASP A 89 -1.03 -23.64 -40.67
CA ASP A 89 -0.16 -23.18 -41.77
C ASP A 89 -0.74 -21.94 -42.47
N GLU A 90 -2.05 -21.71 -42.33
CA GLU A 90 -2.74 -20.55 -42.86
C GLU A 90 -3.23 -19.60 -41.75
N LEU A 91 -3.16 -18.31 -42.04
CA LEU A 91 -3.64 -17.23 -41.19
C LEU A 91 -4.75 -16.47 -41.90
N ILE A 92 -5.95 -16.59 -41.37
CA ILE A 92 -7.15 -15.96 -41.89
C ILE A 92 -7.43 -14.70 -41.07
N LEU A 93 -7.13 -13.54 -41.66
CA LEU A 93 -7.51 -12.25 -41.12
C LEU A 93 -8.88 -11.86 -41.65
N ARG A 94 -9.81 -11.53 -40.76
CA ARG A 94 -11.16 -11.12 -41.14
C ARG A 94 -11.57 -9.84 -40.45
N CYS A 95 -12.10 -8.91 -41.23
CA CYS A 95 -12.64 -7.64 -40.78
C CYS A 95 -14.10 -7.50 -41.23
N VAL A 96 -14.98 -7.14 -40.30
CA VAL A 96 -16.39 -6.86 -40.57
C VAL A 96 -16.74 -5.46 -40.12
N ILE A 97 -17.21 -4.61 -41.03
CA ILE A 97 -17.74 -3.28 -40.71
C ILE A 97 -19.25 -3.31 -40.90
N PRO A 98 -20.04 -3.25 -39.82
CA PRO A 98 -21.48 -3.07 -39.94
C PRO A 98 -21.80 -1.61 -40.29
N ARG A 99 -22.89 -1.38 -41.02
CA ARG A 99 -23.39 -0.03 -41.33
C ARG A 99 -23.82 0.76 -40.10
N LYS A 100 -24.21 0.04 -39.04
CA LYS A 100 -24.43 0.57 -37.70
C LYS A 100 -23.73 -0.33 -36.69
N GLY A 101 -22.87 0.25 -35.87
CA GLY A 101 -22.16 -0.45 -34.80
C GLY A 101 -20.65 -0.40 -34.98
N ARG A 102 -19.95 -1.26 -34.23
CA ARG A 102 -18.49 -1.25 -34.16
C ARG A 102 -17.88 -2.27 -35.12
N GLN A 103 -16.81 -1.86 -35.80
CA GLN A 103 -15.96 -2.75 -36.61
C GLN A 103 -15.41 -3.91 -35.77
N ARG A 104 -15.56 -5.13 -36.27
CA ARG A 104 -15.08 -6.37 -35.65
C ARG A 104 -13.92 -6.93 -36.44
N ARG A 105 -12.96 -7.55 -35.74
CA ARG A 105 -11.74 -8.12 -36.30
C ARG A 105 -11.51 -9.48 -35.67
N SER A 106 -11.07 -10.43 -36.47
CA SER A 106 -10.72 -11.76 -36.00
C SER A 106 -9.54 -12.33 -36.78
N ILE A 107 -8.80 -13.20 -36.10
CA ILE A 107 -7.71 -14.01 -36.65
C ILE A 107 -8.06 -15.47 -36.39
N ASN A 108 -8.13 -16.30 -37.42
CA ASN A 108 -8.51 -17.73 -37.31
C ASN A 108 -9.79 -17.94 -36.46
N GLY A 109 -10.77 -17.03 -36.63
CA GLY A 109 -12.03 -17.04 -35.88
C GLY A 109 -11.98 -16.42 -34.47
N ALA A 110 -10.81 -16.19 -33.88
CA ALA A 110 -10.66 -15.54 -32.57
C ALA A 110 -10.74 -14.02 -32.69
N ALA A 111 -11.52 -13.36 -31.83
CA ALA A 111 -11.66 -11.90 -31.84
C ALA A 111 -10.40 -11.21 -31.30
N VAL A 112 -9.90 -10.18 -31.99
CA VAL A 112 -8.65 -9.49 -31.63
C VAL A 112 -8.78 -7.98 -31.55
N THR A 113 -7.86 -7.35 -30.82
CA THR A 113 -7.78 -5.88 -30.72
C THR A 113 -7.19 -5.29 -32.00
N VAL A 114 -7.47 -3.99 -32.24
CA VAL A 114 -6.92 -3.26 -33.38
C VAL A 114 -5.41 -3.14 -33.30
N GLU A 115 -4.88 -2.93 -32.08
CA GLU A 115 -3.46 -2.75 -31.84
C GLU A 115 -2.68 -4.04 -32.10
N PHE A 116 -3.20 -5.18 -31.62
CA PHE A 116 -2.61 -6.48 -31.92
C PHE A 116 -2.58 -6.74 -33.43
N LEU A 117 -3.69 -6.49 -34.12
CA LEU A 117 -3.77 -6.70 -35.57
C LEU A 117 -2.86 -5.77 -36.36
N LYS A 118 -2.67 -4.52 -35.92
CA LYS A 118 -1.73 -3.57 -36.55
C LYS A 118 -0.28 -4.02 -36.39
N ASN A 119 0.11 -4.44 -35.18
CA ASN A 119 1.46 -4.91 -34.91
C ASN A 119 1.77 -6.18 -35.73
N LEU A 120 0.78 -7.05 -35.87
CA LEU A 120 0.90 -8.26 -36.67
C LEU A 120 0.92 -7.94 -38.18
N GLY A 121 0.05 -7.04 -38.65
CA GLY A 121 -0.04 -6.65 -40.05
C GLY A 121 1.24 -6.00 -40.60
N GLN A 122 1.96 -5.23 -39.77
CA GLN A 122 3.27 -4.66 -40.12
C GLN A 122 4.35 -5.70 -40.40
N GLN A 123 4.22 -6.91 -39.85
CA GLN A 123 5.15 -8.02 -40.10
C GLN A 123 4.76 -8.82 -41.36
N LEU A 124 3.47 -8.81 -41.74
CA LEU A 124 2.95 -9.58 -42.88
C LEU A 124 3.04 -8.84 -44.22
N VAL A 125 2.76 -7.54 -44.22
CA VAL A 125 2.66 -6.75 -45.46
C VAL A 125 3.30 -5.39 -45.28
N ASN A 126 4.11 -5.01 -46.27
CA ASN A 126 4.66 -3.66 -46.39
C ASN A 126 4.03 -2.97 -47.60
N ILE A 127 3.26 -1.91 -47.38
CA ILE A 127 2.55 -1.17 -48.42
C ILE A 127 3.25 0.15 -48.67
N HIS A 128 3.60 0.40 -49.94
CA HIS A 128 4.29 1.61 -50.37
C HIS A 128 3.33 2.50 -51.18
N GLY A 129 2.95 3.66 -50.62
CA GLY A 129 1.98 4.57 -51.25
C GLY A 129 1.89 5.94 -50.57
N GLN A 130 0.89 6.74 -50.98
CA GLN A 130 0.75 8.17 -50.62
C GLN A 130 0.40 8.44 -49.14
N HIS A 131 0.05 7.43 -48.33
CA HIS A 131 -0.52 7.64 -47.00
C HIS A 131 0.05 6.80 -45.84
N GLU A 132 1.20 6.12 -45.97
CA GLU A 132 1.57 5.11 -44.95
C GLU A 132 3.00 5.13 -44.40
N ASN A 133 3.08 4.74 -43.12
CA ASN A 133 4.26 4.57 -42.29
C ASN A 133 5.34 3.77 -43.01
N GLN A 134 6.25 4.47 -43.66
CA GLN A 134 7.47 3.86 -44.16
C GLN A 134 8.27 3.43 -42.93
N ALA A 135 8.57 2.13 -42.80
CA ALA A 135 9.62 1.67 -41.90
C ALA A 135 10.92 2.47 -42.13
N LEU A 136 11.17 2.89 -43.38
CA LEU A 136 12.26 3.79 -43.80
C LEU A 136 12.14 5.25 -43.30
N LEU A 137 10.98 5.72 -42.86
CA LEU A 137 10.82 7.06 -42.25
C LEU A 137 10.80 7.02 -40.72
N GLN A 138 10.69 5.83 -40.13
CA GLN A 138 10.78 5.66 -38.69
C GLN A 138 12.24 5.66 -38.27
N VAL A 139 12.71 6.80 -37.76
CA VAL A 139 14.11 6.97 -37.29
C VAL A 139 14.56 5.86 -36.33
N GLY A 140 13.63 5.31 -35.53
CA GLY A 140 13.91 4.21 -34.60
C GLY A 140 14.35 2.90 -35.26
N THR A 141 13.93 2.62 -36.51
CA THR A 141 14.29 1.39 -37.23
C THR A 141 15.63 1.54 -37.97
N HIS A 142 16.11 2.77 -38.16
CA HIS A 142 17.33 3.06 -38.94
C HIS A 142 18.57 2.41 -38.35
N ILE A 143 18.65 2.35 -37.02
CA ILE A 143 19.77 1.71 -36.34
C ILE A 143 19.85 0.21 -36.65
N GLU A 144 18.72 -0.42 -36.94
CA GLU A 144 18.70 -1.85 -37.28
C GLU A 144 19.30 -2.10 -38.66
N PHE A 145 18.98 -1.25 -39.63
CA PHE A 145 19.61 -1.30 -40.95
C PHE A 145 21.11 -1.06 -40.88
N LEU A 146 21.55 -0.06 -40.08
CA LEU A 146 22.96 0.26 -39.91
C LEU A 146 23.73 -0.87 -39.21
N ASP A 147 23.17 -1.42 -38.12
CA ASP A 147 23.78 -2.51 -37.36
C ASP A 147 23.83 -3.80 -38.16
N GLN A 148 22.81 -4.09 -38.98
CA GLN A 148 22.85 -5.22 -39.90
C GLN A 148 23.91 -5.04 -40.98
N HIS A 149 23.99 -3.85 -41.58
CA HIS A 149 25.01 -3.55 -42.59
C HIS A 149 26.44 -3.70 -42.01
N GLY A 150 26.66 -3.18 -40.81
CA GLY A 150 27.93 -3.29 -40.10
C GLY A 150 28.19 -4.66 -39.45
N LYS A 151 27.26 -5.62 -39.56
CA LYS A 151 27.29 -6.92 -38.86
C LYS A 151 27.49 -6.80 -37.34
N LEU A 152 26.93 -5.74 -36.75
CA LEU A 152 27.11 -5.35 -35.35
C LEU A 152 26.09 -6.00 -34.40
N VAL A 153 25.23 -6.90 -34.89
CA VAL A 153 24.16 -7.54 -34.10
C VAL A 153 24.69 -8.20 -32.81
N LEU A 154 25.87 -8.84 -32.88
CA LEU A 154 26.50 -9.44 -31.71
C LEU A 154 26.90 -8.38 -30.66
N LEU A 155 27.53 -7.28 -31.10
CA LEU A 155 27.92 -6.17 -30.23
C LEU A 155 26.69 -5.46 -29.64
N ARG A 156 25.64 -5.24 -30.44
CA ARG A 156 24.35 -4.69 -29.98
C ARG A 156 23.77 -5.55 -28.85
N ASN A 157 23.84 -6.88 -28.97
CA ASN A 157 23.34 -7.79 -27.93
C ASN A 157 24.18 -7.74 -26.65
N ILE A 158 25.52 -7.66 -26.76
CA ILE A 158 26.40 -7.48 -25.59
C ILE A 158 26.05 -6.19 -24.84
N VAL A 159 25.93 -5.08 -25.57
CA VAL A 159 25.57 -3.78 -24.99
C VAL A 159 24.17 -3.83 -24.37
N ARG A 160 23.20 -4.47 -25.02
CA ARG A 160 21.84 -4.63 -24.49
C ARG A 160 21.84 -5.36 -23.15
N THR A 161 22.57 -6.46 -23.03
CA THR A 161 22.68 -7.22 -21.78
C THR A 161 23.36 -6.41 -20.69
N ALA A 162 24.47 -5.74 -21.01
CA ALA A 162 25.17 -4.87 -20.06
C ALA A 162 24.30 -3.70 -19.59
N HIS A 163 23.53 -3.09 -20.49
CA HIS A 163 22.60 -2.01 -20.17
C HIS A 163 21.45 -2.50 -19.28
N ALA A 164 20.88 -3.67 -19.55
CA ALA A 164 19.84 -4.26 -18.71
C ALA A 164 20.35 -4.53 -17.28
N ALA A 165 21.55 -5.11 -17.14
CA ALA A 165 22.19 -5.32 -15.84
C ALA A 165 22.46 -3.99 -15.12
N HIS A 166 22.91 -2.96 -15.84
CA HIS A 166 23.13 -1.63 -15.27
C HIS A 166 21.83 -0.98 -14.77
N GLN A 167 20.74 -1.08 -15.53
CA GLN A 167 19.43 -0.57 -15.12
C GLN A 167 18.90 -1.29 -13.88
N GLN A 168 19.11 -2.61 -13.80
CA GLN A 168 18.74 -3.39 -12.62
C GLN A 168 19.54 -2.95 -11.38
N ALA A 169 20.85 -2.77 -11.52
CA ALA A 169 21.71 -2.29 -10.43
C ALA A 169 21.33 -0.86 -9.98
N LEU A 170 20.95 0.02 -10.91
CA LEU A 170 20.45 1.37 -10.57
C LEU A 170 19.12 1.32 -9.81
N ALA A 171 18.22 0.42 -10.18
CA ALA A 171 16.96 0.23 -9.47
C ALA A 171 17.19 -0.29 -8.04
N GLU A 172 18.09 -1.27 -7.88
CA GLU A 172 18.47 -1.81 -6.58
C GLU A 172 19.14 -0.76 -5.69
N GLN A 173 20.07 0.04 -6.25
CA GLN A 173 20.71 1.13 -5.53
C GLN A 173 19.68 2.15 -5.00
N ARG A 174 18.66 2.49 -5.80
CA ARG A 174 17.59 3.42 -5.38
C ARG A 174 16.76 2.84 -4.23
N ASP A 175 16.39 1.58 -4.30
CA ASP A 175 15.65 0.89 -3.22
C ASP A 175 16.49 0.83 -1.92
N LEU A 176 17.76 0.47 -2.02
CA LEU A 176 18.67 0.44 -0.87
C LEU A 176 18.82 1.81 -0.21
N ASN A 177 18.99 2.87 -1.00
CA ASN A 177 19.08 4.24 -0.48
C ASN A 177 17.80 4.66 0.25
N GLN A 178 16.61 4.30 -0.27
CA GLN A 178 15.35 4.59 0.40
C GLN A 178 15.22 3.83 1.73
N ARG A 179 15.60 2.54 1.77
CA ARG A 179 15.60 1.74 2.99
C ARG A 179 16.59 2.26 4.03
N MET A 180 17.78 2.70 3.60
CA MET A 180 18.77 3.31 4.48
C MET A 180 18.24 4.61 5.10
N ALA A 181 17.64 5.49 4.29
CA ALA A 181 17.06 6.73 4.80
C ALA A 181 15.94 6.47 5.83
N ALA A 182 15.04 5.52 5.55
CA ALA A 182 13.98 5.15 6.48
C ALA A 182 14.52 4.55 7.79
N ARG A 183 15.55 3.71 7.72
CA ARG A 183 16.22 3.15 8.91
C ARG A 183 16.90 4.23 9.74
N HIS A 184 17.58 5.18 9.10
CA HIS A 184 18.22 6.31 9.80
C HIS A 184 17.19 7.13 10.57
N ALA A 185 16.10 7.55 9.93
CA ALA A 185 15.03 8.30 10.59
C ALA A 185 14.43 7.53 11.78
N ARG A 186 14.18 6.21 11.62
CA ARG A 186 13.67 5.38 12.72
C ARG A 186 14.66 5.24 13.87
N THR A 187 15.96 5.20 13.56
CA THR A 187 17.01 5.09 14.57
C THR A 187 17.12 6.38 15.37
N GLU A 188 17.05 7.53 14.71
CA GLU A 188 17.01 8.84 15.37
C GLU A 188 15.81 8.97 16.30
N GLU A 189 14.60 8.63 15.82
CA GLU A 189 13.38 8.63 16.63
C GLU A 189 13.52 7.74 17.88
N LEU A 190 13.99 6.50 17.73
CA LEU A 190 14.19 5.60 18.85
C LEU A 190 15.29 6.06 19.81
N THR A 191 16.30 6.79 19.32
CA THR A 191 17.37 7.34 20.16
C THR A 191 16.81 8.44 21.04
N ILE A 192 15.99 9.34 20.47
CA ILE A 192 15.31 10.39 21.23
C ILE A 192 14.40 9.78 22.30
N ILE A 193 13.56 8.80 21.94
CA ILE A 193 12.66 8.14 22.91
C ILE A 193 13.46 7.48 24.04
N ARG A 194 14.60 6.83 23.71
CA ARG A 194 15.45 6.22 24.74
C ARG A 194 16.02 7.28 25.68
N GLU A 195 16.54 8.39 25.14
CA GLU A 195 17.10 9.48 25.94
C GLU A 195 16.04 10.12 26.84
N GLU A 196 14.83 10.35 26.34
CA GLU A 196 13.70 10.85 27.13
C GLU A 196 13.32 9.88 28.27
N LEU A 197 13.27 8.57 28.00
CA LEU A 197 12.98 7.56 29.01
C LEU A 197 14.10 7.44 30.06
N GLU A 198 15.36 7.57 29.64
CA GLU A 198 16.52 7.59 30.54
C GLU A 198 16.51 8.83 31.44
N GLU A 199 16.11 10.00 30.92
CA GLU A 199 15.97 11.23 31.70
C GLU A 199 14.84 11.16 32.73
N LEU A 200 13.71 10.53 32.37
CA LEU A 200 12.59 10.31 33.29
C LEU A 200 12.96 9.41 34.47
N ASN A 201 13.95 8.52 34.31
CA ASN A 201 14.50 7.64 35.37
C ASN A 201 13.41 6.94 36.21
N LEU A 202 12.37 6.45 35.53
CA LEU A 202 11.19 5.86 36.16
C LEU A 202 11.56 4.65 37.02
N GLN A 203 11.03 4.59 38.23
CA GLN A 203 11.22 3.45 39.12
C GLN A 203 9.97 2.57 39.19
N GLU A 204 10.19 1.27 39.36
CA GLU A 204 9.09 0.33 39.53
C GLU A 204 8.37 0.59 40.86
N GLY A 205 7.05 0.81 40.80
CA GLY A 205 6.23 1.14 41.97
C GLY A 205 6.26 2.62 42.40
N GLU A 206 6.90 3.50 41.63
CA GLU A 206 7.01 4.93 41.94
C GLU A 206 5.64 5.64 42.04
N ASP A 207 4.69 5.30 41.16
CA ASP A 207 3.36 5.89 41.20
C ASP A 207 2.65 5.61 42.53
N GLU A 208 2.77 4.38 43.07
CA GLU A 208 2.13 3.99 44.33
C GLU A 208 2.76 4.73 45.51
N THR A 209 4.09 4.88 45.52
CA THR A 209 4.79 5.59 46.60
C THR A 209 4.49 7.09 46.56
N LEU A 210 4.54 7.72 45.39
CA LEU A 210 4.20 9.13 45.20
C LEU A 210 2.73 9.41 45.56
N GLN A 211 1.81 8.49 45.23
CA GLN A 211 0.40 8.66 45.57
C GLN A 211 0.13 8.55 47.07
N GLN A 212 0.83 7.64 47.78
CA GLN A 212 0.78 7.56 49.24
C GLN A 212 1.37 8.83 49.88
N GLU A 213 2.49 9.31 49.36
CA GLU A 213 3.13 10.53 49.86
C GLU A 213 2.27 11.77 49.63
N ALA A 214 1.69 11.91 48.44
CA ALA A 214 0.74 12.99 48.12
C ALA A 214 -0.50 12.94 49.02
N SER A 215 -1.05 11.75 49.29
CA SER A 215 -2.17 11.59 50.22
C SER A 215 -1.79 11.99 51.64
N ARG A 216 -0.58 11.63 52.10
CA ARG A 216 -0.07 12.04 53.41
C ARG A 216 0.06 13.56 53.46
N LEU A 217 0.77 14.17 52.52
CA LEU A 217 1.01 15.61 52.44
C LEU A 217 -0.29 16.42 52.30
N SER A 218 -1.28 15.94 51.56
CA SER A 218 -2.58 16.61 51.45
C SER A 218 -3.38 16.57 52.75
N ASN A 219 -3.08 15.63 53.65
CA ASN A 219 -3.78 15.44 54.91
C ASN A 219 -2.96 15.89 56.12
N THR A 220 -1.73 16.38 55.98
CA THR A 220 -0.87 16.79 57.11
C THR A 220 -1.49 17.93 57.91
N GLU A 221 -2.06 18.96 57.27
CA GLU A 221 -2.73 20.05 57.99
C GLU A 221 -3.94 19.54 58.79
N ARG A 222 -4.75 18.67 58.19
CA ARG A 222 -5.91 18.06 58.86
C ARG A 222 -5.48 17.13 59.99
N LEU A 223 -4.42 16.35 59.78
CA LEU A 223 -3.87 15.42 60.76
C LEU A 223 -3.25 16.19 61.94
N SER A 224 -2.46 17.23 61.68
CA SER A 224 -1.89 18.11 62.69
C SER A 224 -2.98 18.80 63.52
N LEU A 225 -4.05 19.28 62.88
CA LEU A 225 -5.17 19.90 63.57
C LEU A 225 -5.95 18.91 64.44
N LEU A 226 -6.16 17.67 63.97
CA LEU A 226 -6.87 16.62 64.73
C LEU A 226 -6.04 16.08 65.88
N VAL A 227 -4.76 15.78 65.63
CA VAL A 227 -3.85 15.23 66.64
C VAL A 227 -3.48 16.27 67.68
N GLY A 228 -3.30 17.54 67.29
CA GLY A 228 -3.04 18.66 68.20
C GLY A 228 -4.20 19.02 69.13
N GLN A 229 -5.40 18.46 68.93
CA GLN A 229 -6.50 18.56 69.90
C GLN A 229 -6.37 17.56 71.05
N VAL A 230 -5.67 16.43 70.84
CA VAL A 230 -5.59 15.35 71.83
C VAL A 230 -4.82 15.75 73.10
N PRO A 231 -3.65 16.43 73.03
CA PRO A 231 -2.98 16.94 74.23
C PRO A 231 -3.84 17.90 75.04
N LYS A 232 -4.61 18.75 74.36
CA LYS A 232 -5.53 19.70 75.00
C LYS A 232 -6.61 19.01 75.81
N LEU A 233 -7.23 17.97 75.25
CA LEU A 233 -8.28 17.18 75.91
C LEU A 233 -7.75 16.32 77.08
N LEU A 234 -6.51 15.83 76.97
CA LEU A 234 -5.92 14.95 77.97
C LEU A 234 -5.28 15.70 79.15
N HIS A 235 -4.66 16.85 78.90
CA HIS A 235 -3.83 17.54 79.90
C HIS A 235 -4.05 19.06 80.04
N ASP A 236 -4.17 19.80 78.92
CA ASP A 236 -4.04 21.28 78.98
C ASP A 236 -5.34 22.07 79.26
N ASP A 237 -6.53 21.54 78.93
CA ASP A 237 -7.80 22.26 79.08
C ASP A 237 -8.45 22.12 80.47
N GLU A 238 -9.33 23.06 80.83
CA GLU A 238 -10.15 22.97 82.05
C GLU A 238 -11.06 21.73 82.00
N GLY A 239 -10.81 20.78 82.91
CA GLY A 239 -11.49 19.49 82.93
C GLY A 239 -10.73 18.37 82.22
N ALA A 240 -9.43 18.55 81.95
CA ALA A 240 -8.53 17.53 81.42
C ALA A 240 -8.72 16.15 82.08
N ILE A 241 -8.84 15.13 81.24
CA ILE A 241 -9.19 13.77 81.67
C ILE A 241 -8.19 13.24 82.71
N LEU A 242 -6.89 13.49 82.54
CA LEU A 242 -5.87 13.05 83.49
C LEU A 242 -6.09 13.68 84.88
N THR A 243 -6.41 14.98 84.95
CA THR A 243 -6.67 15.66 86.23
C THR A 243 -7.92 15.13 86.94
N GLN A 244 -8.96 14.76 86.18
CA GLN A 244 -10.18 14.16 86.71
C GLN A 244 -9.93 12.73 87.20
N LEU A 245 -9.17 11.94 86.46
CA LEU A 245 -8.78 10.59 86.87
C LEU A 245 -7.86 10.59 88.09
N GLU A 246 -6.92 11.54 88.19
CA GLU A 246 -6.12 11.74 89.40
C GLU A 246 -7.00 12.09 90.61
N SER A 247 -8.00 12.94 90.42
CA SER A 247 -8.95 13.29 91.47
C SER A 247 -9.78 12.08 91.91
N ALA A 248 -10.26 11.26 90.95
CA ALA A 248 -10.95 10.01 91.23
C ALA A 248 -10.04 9.00 91.96
N ARG A 249 -8.76 8.92 91.60
CA ARG A 249 -7.75 8.09 92.29
C ARG A 249 -7.57 8.53 93.74
N ARG A 250 -7.54 9.84 94.01
CA ARG A 250 -7.46 10.38 95.38
C ARG A 250 -8.70 9.99 96.20
N VAL A 251 -9.90 10.12 95.62
CA VAL A 251 -11.15 9.71 96.30
C VAL A 251 -11.17 8.21 96.59
N LEU A 252 -10.72 7.37 95.65
CA LEU A 252 -10.61 5.93 95.88
C LEU A 252 -9.55 5.58 96.94
N SER A 253 -8.46 6.34 97.03
CA SER A 253 -7.46 6.18 98.09
C SER A 253 -8.00 6.56 99.47
N GLU A 254 -8.91 7.53 99.56
CA GLU A 254 -9.64 7.83 100.79
C GLU A 254 -10.67 6.74 101.12
N ALA A 255 -11.39 6.23 100.12
CA ALA A 255 -12.35 5.13 100.28
C ALA A 255 -11.67 3.82 100.71
N GLU A 256 -10.47 3.54 100.23
CA GLU A 256 -9.65 2.39 100.63
C GLU A 256 -9.34 2.38 102.14
N ARG A 257 -9.24 3.55 102.78
CA ARG A 257 -9.07 3.64 104.24
C ARG A 257 -10.32 3.21 105.01
N VAL A 258 -11.47 3.15 104.35
CA VAL A 258 -12.76 2.74 104.91
C VAL A 258 -13.09 1.29 104.55
N ASP A 259 -12.84 0.88 103.30
CA ASP A 259 -13.07 -0.48 102.80
C ASP A 259 -11.93 -0.93 101.86
N SER A 260 -11.24 -2.00 102.27
CA SER A 260 -10.15 -2.62 101.48
C SER A 260 -10.61 -3.19 100.13
N ALA A 261 -11.91 -3.37 99.89
CA ALA A 261 -12.42 -3.77 98.57
C ALA A 261 -12.13 -2.72 97.48
N CYS A 262 -11.86 -1.46 97.86
CA CYS A 262 -11.52 -0.38 96.93
C CYS A 262 -10.09 -0.46 96.37
N THR A 263 -9.18 -1.26 96.96
CA THR A 263 -7.77 -1.35 96.52
C THR A 263 -7.66 -1.77 95.05
N ALA A 264 -8.38 -2.81 94.63
CA ALA A 264 -8.36 -3.29 93.24
C ALA A 264 -8.90 -2.24 92.24
N MET A 265 -9.90 -1.44 92.65
CA MET A 265 -10.45 -0.36 91.83
C MET A 265 -9.46 0.81 91.69
N ARG A 266 -8.75 1.14 92.78
CA ARG A 266 -7.68 2.16 92.78
C ARG A 266 -6.53 1.75 91.86
N GLU A 267 -6.05 0.51 91.98
CA GLU A 267 -4.95 -0.03 91.15
C GLU A 267 -5.33 -0.07 89.67
N ALA A 268 -6.56 -0.48 89.33
CA ALA A 268 -7.04 -0.45 87.95
C ALA A 268 -7.09 0.98 87.39
N LEU A 269 -7.55 1.95 88.19
CA LEU A 269 -7.59 3.36 87.80
C LEU A 269 -6.18 3.94 87.63
N GLU A 270 -5.25 3.58 88.51
CA GLU A 270 -3.85 4.00 88.45
C GLU A 270 -3.14 3.43 87.21
N SER A 271 -3.39 2.18 86.86
CA SER A 271 -2.88 1.59 85.61
C SER A 271 -3.43 2.29 84.37
N ALA A 272 -4.71 2.68 84.36
CA ALA A 272 -5.29 3.42 83.25
C ALA A 272 -4.70 4.83 83.13
N LEU A 273 -4.34 5.44 84.26
CA LEU A 273 -3.72 6.76 84.32
C LEU A 273 -2.34 6.74 83.66
N PHE A 274 -1.48 5.78 84.00
CA PHE A 274 -0.16 5.64 83.37
C PHE A 274 -0.27 5.37 81.86
N GLN A 275 -1.21 4.53 81.43
CA GLN A 275 -1.43 4.28 80.00
C GLN A 275 -1.85 5.55 79.24
N LEU A 276 -2.67 6.40 79.86
CA LEU A 276 -3.09 7.67 79.26
C LEU A 276 -1.96 8.72 79.26
N GLU A 277 -1.09 8.73 80.26
CA GLU A 277 0.11 9.57 80.29
C GLU A 277 1.10 9.18 79.18
N ASP A 278 1.33 7.88 78.99
CA ASP A 278 2.19 7.36 77.91
C ASP A 278 1.65 7.77 76.54
N VAL A 279 0.34 7.59 76.30
CA VAL A 279 -0.32 8.00 75.05
C VAL A 279 -0.24 9.51 74.85
N HIS A 280 -0.43 10.30 75.91
CA HIS A 280 -0.27 11.75 75.83
C HIS A 280 1.14 12.13 75.36
N GLN A 281 2.18 11.50 75.93
CA GLN A 281 3.56 11.79 75.60
C GLN A 281 3.95 11.35 74.18
N GLU A 282 3.46 10.19 73.73
CA GLU A 282 3.63 9.74 72.34
C GLU A 282 2.96 10.69 71.35
N VAL A 283 1.75 11.15 71.66
CA VAL A 283 1.03 12.10 70.81
C VAL A 283 1.74 13.45 70.74
N VAL A 284 2.22 13.99 71.87
CA VAL A 284 3.01 15.23 71.87
C VAL A 284 4.28 15.08 71.02
N SER A 285 5.00 13.97 71.17
CA SER A 285 6.19 13.69 70.36
C SER A 285 5.85 13.58 68.87
N TYR A 286 4.77 12.90 68.51
CA TYR A 286 4.34 12.75 67.13
C TYR A 286 3.92 14.10 66.51
N THR A 287 3.17 14.93 67.26
CA THR A 287 2.74 16.26 66.78
C THR A 287 3.92 17.18 66.51
N SER A 288 4.97 17.12 67.34
CA SER A 288 6.21 17.89 67.14
C SER A 288 7.04 17.45 65.92
N GLY A 289 6.80 16.25 65.39
CA GLY A 289 7.47 15.72 64.21
C GLY A 289 6.69 15.86 62.89
N ILE A 290 5.50 16.49 62.92
CA ILE A 290 4.67 16.76 61.73
C ILE A 290 4.99 18.13 61.08
N GLU A 291 5.78 18.98 61.73
CA GLU A 291 6.35 20.22 61.15
C GLU A 291 7.50 19.93 60.18
#